data_AF-A0A7V8STR9-F1
#
_entry.id   AF-A0A7V8STR9-F1
#
_cell.length_a   1.000
_cell.length_b   1.000
_cell.length_c   1.000
_cell.angle_alpha   90.00
_cell.angle_beta   90.00
_cell.angle_gamma   90.00
#
_symmetry.space_group_name_H-M   'P 1'
#
loop_
_entity.id
_entity.type
_entity.pdbx_description
1 polymer ?
#
loop_
_entity_poly.entity_id
_entity_poly.type
_entity_poly.pdbx_seq_one_letter_code
_entity_poly.pdbx_strand_id
1 'polypeptide(L)' 'MSDNLYSLSTDGTEFITFCGGNLQSEHETCVELALVPGTSSTYVLRDSKPEASGNELRFTAEELDTFVRGYAALRGLSI' A
#
# COMPACT_ATOMS: atom_id res chain seq x y z
N MET A 1 -7.63 8.76 19.67
CA MET A 1 -7.35 9.77 18.64
C MET A 1 -6.36 9.10 17.71
N SER A 2 -6.71 8.88 16.44
CA SER A 2 -5.71 8.39 15.49
C SER A 2 -4.71 9.51 15.29
N ASP A 3 -3.46 9.27 15.67
CA ASP A 3 -2.36 10.16 15.31
C ASP A 3 -2.39 10.40 13.80
N ASN A 4 -2.09 11.62 13.37
CA ASN A 4 -2.05 11.96 11.96
C ASN A 4 -0.99 11.08 11.27
N LEU A 5 -1.40 10.04 10.53
CA LEU A 5 -0.47 9.09 9.91
C LEU A 5 0.52 9.77 8.94
N TYR A 6 0.14 10.93 8.40
CA TYR A 6 0.98 11.72 7.52
C TYR A 6 2.07 12.54 8.23
N SER A 7 2.07 12.62 9.57
CA SER A 7 3.18 13.22 10.31
C SER A 7 4.37 12.27 10.50
N LEU A 8 4.22 10.99 10.13
CA LEU A 8 5.28 10.00 10.24
C LEU A 8 6.22 10.10 9.03
N SER A 9 7.54 10.03 9.28
CA SER A 9 8.52 9.99 8.19
C SER A 9 8.48 8.64 7.48
N THR A 10 8.78 8.69 6.20
CA THR A 10 8.63 7.60 5.23
C THR A 10 9.92 7.45 4.44
N ASP A 11 10.99 8.06 4.93
CA ASP A 11 12.32 7.96 4.37
C ASP A 11 12.89 6.59 4.71
N GLY A 12 13.46 5.93 3.71
CA GLY A 12 14.01 4.57 3.88
C GLY A 12 12.96 3.47 3.94
N THR A 13 11.72 3.73 3.53
CA THR A 13 10.71 2.67 3.44
C THR A 13 11.05 1.68 2.32
N GLU A 14 11.03 0.38 2.63
CA GLU A 14 11.26 -0.70 1.66
C GLU A 14 9.92 -1.21 1.11
N PHE A 15 9.67 -0.94 -0.16
CA PHE A 15 8.41 -1.30 -0.81
C PHE A 15 8.38 -2.73 -1.32
N ILE A 16 7.28 -3.42 -1.04
CA ILE A 16 6.91 -4.70 -1.63
C ILE A 16 5.95 -4.41 -2.78
N THR A 17 6.28 -4.90 -3.97
CA THR A 17 5.51 -4.67 -5.19
C THR A 17 4.57 -5.83 -5.48
N PHE A 18 3.28 -5.53 -5.64
CA PHE A 18 2.23 -6.45 -6.04
C PHE A 18 1.71 -6.07 -7.43
N CYS A 19 2.20 -6.78 -8.45
CA CYS A 19 1.78 -6.60 -9.84
C CYS A 19 0.66 -7.60 -10.20
N GLY A 20 -0.15 -7.25 -11.19
CA GLY A 20 -1.22 -8.11 -11.66
C GLY A 20 -1.58 -7.77 -13.10
N GLY A 21 -1.50 -8.75 -14.00
CA GLY A 21 -1.64 -8.52 -15.43
C GLY A 21 -0.60 -9.29 -16.22
N ASN A 22 -0.38 -8.87 -17.46
CA ASN A 22 0.69 -9.42 -18.30
C ASN A 22 1.99 -8.66 -18.03
N LEU A 23 2.83 -9.23 -17.17
CA LEU A 23 4.14 -8.75 -16.66
C LEU A 23 5.21 -8.46 -17.73
N GLN A 24 4.84 -8.35 -19.00
CA GLN A 24 5.75 -8.18 -20.15
C GLN A 24 5.74 -6.76 -20.74
N SER A 25 5.01 -5.82 -20.13
CA SER A 25 4.95 -4.43 -20.62
C SER A 25 5.48 -3.44 -19.59
N GLU A 26 6.34 -2.53 -20.05
CA GLU A 26 6.95 -1.44 -19.26
C GLU A 26 5.94 -0.38 -18.81
N HIS A 27 4.65 -0.54 -19.16
CA HIS A 27 3.56 0.38 -18.83
C HIS A 27 2.63 -0.12 -17.72
N GLU A 28 2.90 -1.30 -17.14
CA GLU A 28 2.09 -1.86 -16.06
C GLU A 28 2.24 -1.04 -14.77
N THR A 29 1.10 -0.66 -14.20
CA THR A 29 1.01 -0.09 -12.84
C THR A 29 0.89 -1.25 -11.86
N CYS A 30 1.76 -1.29 -10.85
CA CYS A 30 1.66 -2.22 -9.73
C CYS A 30 1.29 -1.47 -8.45
N VAL A 31 0.70 -2.19 -7.50
CA VAL A 31 0.44 -1.66 -6.16
C VAL A 31 1.68 -1.92 -5.31
N GLU A 32 2.21 -0.89 -4.67
CA GLU A 32 3.33 -1.02 -3.75
C GLU A 32 2.89 -0.73 -2.31
N LEU A 33 3.32 -1.58 -1.39
CA LEU A 33 3.01 -1.49 0.04
C LEU A 33 4.31 -1.52 0.84
N ALA A 34 4.39 -0.71 1.89
CA ALA A 34 5.51 -0.79 2.83
C ALA A 34 5.11 -0.44 4.26
N LEU A 35 5.84 -0.96 5.24
CA LEU A 35 5.67 -0.61 6.65
C LEU A 35 6.42 0.70 6.93
N VAL A 36 5.76 1.68 7.55
CA VAL A 36 6.38 2.97 7.89
C VAL A 36 7.47 2.77 8.95
N PRO A 37 8.70 3.28 8.75
CA PRO A 37 9.79 3.07 9.69
C PRO A 37 9.47 3.61 11.08
N GLY A 38 9.89 2.88 12.11
CA GLY A 38 9.60 3.24 13.51
C GLY A 38 8.17 2.96 13.97
N THR A 39 7.34 2.32 13.12
CA THR A 39 6.00 1.86 13.49
C THR A 39 5.89 0.35 13.39
N SER A 40 4.92 -0.24 14.10
CA SER A 40 4.59 -1.67 13.99
C SER A 40 3.30 -1.94 13.21
N SER A 41 2.53 -0.90 12.91
CA SER A 41 1.15 -1.06 12.41
C SER A 41 0.68 0.08 11.51
N THR A 42 1.61 0.82 10.90
CA THR A 42 1.28 1.86 9.91
C THR A 42 1.94 1.54 8.60
N TYR A 43 1.17 1.62 7.53
CA TYR A 43 1.59 1.25 6.20
C TYR A 43 1.43 2.40 5.23
N VAL A 44 2.21 2.34 4.17
CA VAL A 44 2.12 3.20 3.00
C VAL A 44 1.76 2.40 1.78
N LEU A 45 0.82 2.93 1.01
CA LEU A 45 0.38 2.37 -0.25
C LEU A 45 0.61 3.38 -1.37
N ARG A 46 1.15 2.93 -2.50
CA ARG A 46 1.30 3.76 -3.70
C ARG A 46 1.20 2.95 -4.99
N ASP A 47 1.05 3.66 -6.10
CA ASP A 47 1.28 3.13 -7.44
C ASP A 47 2.79 3.10 -7.71
N SER A 48 3.29 2.05 -8.36
CA SER A 48 4.72 1.87 -8.68
C SER A 48 5.27 2.90 -9.68
N LYS A 49 4.40 3.69 -10.34
CA LYS A 49 4.82 4.67 -11.33
C LYS A 49 5.43 5.93 -10.71
N PRO A 50 6.43 6.55 -11.36
CA PRO A 50 7.09 7.75 -10.84
C PRO A 50 6.14 8.91 -10.54
N GLU A 51 5.07 9.09 -11.32
CA GLU A 51 4.06 10.14 -11.10
C GLU A 51 3.27 10.00 -9.79
N ALA A 52 3.28 8.82 -9.16
CA ALA A 52 2.61 8.59 -7.88
C ALA A 52 3.45 8.98 -6.67
N SER A 53 4.74 9.30 -6.87
CA SER A 53 5.66 9.74 -5.81
C SER A 53 5.13 11.00 -5.12
N GLY A 54 5.10 10.98 -3.78
CA GLY A 54 4.58 12.07 -2.95
C GLY A 54 3.06 12.11 -2.80
N ASN A 55 2.33 11.19 -3.43
CA ASN A 55 0.87 11.04 -3.32
C ASN A 55 0.50 9.75 -2.58
N GLU A 56 1.36 9.25 -1.70
CA GLU A 56 1.13 7.96 -1.06
C GLU A 56 -0.01 8.01 -0.02
N LEU A 57 -0.78 6.93 0.03
CA LEU A 57 -1.83 6.77 1.03
C LEU A 57 -1.27 6.11 2.29
N ARG A 58 -1.76 6.53 3.46
CA ARG A 58 -1.36 5.97 4.75
C ARG A 58 -2.54 5.31 5.42
N PHE A 59 -2.30 4.13 5.97
CA PHE A 59 -3.31 3.34 6.65
C PHE A 59 -2.73 2.65 7.87
N THR A 60 -3.56 2.40 8.86
CA THR A 60 -3.25 1.45 9.93
C THR A 60 -3.35 0.02 9.42
N ALA A 61 -2.75 -0.92 10.16
CA ALA A 61 -2.90 -2.35 9.92
C ALA A 61 -4.37 -2.78 9.91
N GLU A 62 -5.18 -2.28 10.86
CA GLU A 62 -6.59 -2.63 11.00
C GLU A 62 -7.44 -2.16 9.80
N GLU A 63 -7.17 -0.95 9.29
CA GLU A 63 -7.85 -0.42 8.11
C GLU A 63 -7.51 -1.22 6.86
N LEU A 64 -6.23 -1.56 6.65
CA LEU A 64 -5.81 -2.39 5.51
C LEU A 64 -6.35 -3.81 5.59
N ASP A 65 -6.33 -4.44 6.77
CA ASP A 65 -6.90 -5.76 6.99
C ASP A 65 -8.39 -5.77 6.65
N THR A 66 -9.13 -4.75 7.11
CA THR A 66 -10.54 -4.58 6.81
C THR A 66 -10.77 -4.41 5.30
N PHE A 67 -9.96 -3.59 4.65
CA PHE A 67 -10.01 -3.39 3.19
C PHE A 67 -9.74 -4.70 2.43
N VAL A 68 -8.67 -5.43 2.75
CA VAL A 68 -8.29 -6.67 2.07
C VAL A 68 -9.38 -7.73 2.18
N ARG A 69 -9.92 -7.95 3.39
CA ARG A 69 -11.02 -8.90 3.61
C ARG A 69 -12.28 -8.48 2.88
N GLY A 70 -12.65 -7.20 2.94
CA GLY A 70 -13.82 -6.65 2.27
C GLY A 70 -13.73 -6.73 0.75
N TYR A 71 -12.58 -6.35 0.18
CA TYR A 71 -12.32 -6.43 -1.25
C TYR A 71 -12.30 -7.86 -1.76
N ALA A 72 -11.66 -8.78 -1.04
CA ALA A 72 -11.64 -10.20 -1.38
C ALA A 72 -13.07 -10.78 -1.43
N ALA A 73 -13.88 -10.52 -0.39
CA ALA A 73 -15.28 -10.94 -0.34
C ALA A 73 -16.10 -10.35 -1.50
N LEU A 74 -15.95 -9.05 -1.78
CA LEU A 74 -16.63 -8.36 -2.89
C LEU A 74 -16.31 -8.99 -4.25
N ARG A 75 -15.07 -9.46 -4.43
CA ARG A 75 -14.59 -10.04 -5.69
C ARG A 75 -14.74 -11.57 -5.75
N GLY A 76 -15.21 -12.21 -4.68
CA GLY A 76 -15.27 -13.68 -4.57
C GLY A 76 -13.89 -14.34 -4.53
N LEU A 77 -12.86 -13.63 -4.07
CA LEU A 77 -11.50 -14.16 -3.91
C LEU A 77 -11.41 -14.97 -2.61
N SER A 78 -10.61 -16.02 -2.63
CA SER A 78 -10.26 -16.78 -1.41
C SER A 78 -8.93 -16.26 -0.85
N ILE A 79 -8.91 -15.95 0.44
CA ILE A 79 -7.75 -15.45 1.19
C ILE A 79 -7.53 -16.28 2.46
#